data_AF-A0A2J8AGP3-F1
#
_entry.id   AF-A0A2J8AGP3-F1
#
_cell.length_a   1.000
_cell.length_b   1.000
_cell.length_c   1.000
_cell.angle_alpha   90.00
_cell.angle_beta   90.00
_cell.angle_gamma   90.00
#
_symmetry.space_group_name_H-M   'P 1'
#
loop_
_entity.id
_entity.type
_entity.pdbx_description
1 polymer ?
#
loop_
_entity_poly.entity_id
_entity_poly.type
_entity_poly.pdbx_seq_one_letter_code
_entity_poly.pdbx_strand_id
1 'polypeptide(L)'
;MANSGRRWQAGFDEATGVSVRYISLLCSGSLSVPTVTCRACSARFTPTAIEAGCFTSSPTDAHAWYELGVLSSYAFLGVNEGLSVTGFVEYLEDLTGEHVDDRQFVSAYFAYLRAADGIDSFTSLGVEGMDEGLFADCPICATTPTPPASEGVPAAEHVEAGSDVLYRPAVSCDAVTKLGHYSSCGLASSHHKPQISRYFGPVDARVESAHAAGRLNLRSALKETESDPWDSDPCACQSSLHCARPDASSASGPCDIHGVCGAVCMHTIPLHGLFCDMRTPEQFAYYLFMLDHLVQQRPDVQDVYIDFGCRIRSTWERYVAAHPQLPAEAKLRIMVNWMHGSGHDVACQLTNCGRYMEGAGRGIGEQIEQLWSMTKVGGVG
;
A
#
# COMPACT_ATOMS: atom_id res chain seq x y z
N MET A 1 -8.74 25.86 40.29
CA MET A 1 -9.47 24.64 39.88
C MET A 1 -8.44 23.52 39.76
N ALA A 2 -8.46 22.59 40.71
CA ALA A 2 -7.42 21.59 40.88
C ALA A 2 -7.52 20.50 39.79
N ASN A 3 -6.38 20.18 39.18
CA ASN A 3 -6.20 19.11 38.22
C ASN A 3 -6.48 17.78 38.95
N SER A 4 -7.69 17.24 38.80
CA SER A 4 -8.05 15.94 39.36
C SER A 4 -7.23 14.87 38.65
N GLY A 5 -6.16 14.42 39.31
CA GLY A 5 -5.19 13.48 38.76
C GLY A 5 -5.88 12.26 38.16
N ARG A 6 -5.74 12.08 36.85
CA ARG A 6 -6.14 10.87 36.15
C ARG A 6 -5.36 9.70 36.77
N ARG A 7 -6.02 8.90 37.61
CA ARG A 7 -5.45 7.66 38.15
C ARG A 7 -5.68 6.55 37.13
N TRP A 8 -4.59 6.10 36.53
CA TRP A 8 -4.56 4.95 35.65
C TRP A 8 -4.48 3.66 36.45
N GLN A 9 -5.20 2.63 36.03
CA GLN A 9 -5.04 1.28 36.55
C GLN A 9 -4.73 0.32 35.41
N ALA A 10 -3.65 -0.43 35.59
CA ALA A 10 -3.40 -1.60 34.77
C ALA A 10 -4.38 -2.70 35.20
N GLY A 11 -5.10 -3.25 34.22
CA GLY A 11 -5.91 -4.44 34.38
C GLY A 11 -5.56 -5.42 33.27
N PHE A 12 -5.61 -6.71 33.58
CA PHE A 12 -5.58 -7.75 32.56
C PHE A 12 -7.03 -8.08 32.23
N ASP A 13 -7.49 -7.61 31.08
CA ASP A 13 -8.79 -8.00 30.54
C ASP A 13 -8.55 -9.24 29.66
N GLU A 14 -8.76 -10.44 30.22
CA GLU A 14 -8.53 -11.73 29.55
C GLU A 14 -9.27 -11.85 28.20
N ALA A 15 -10.30 -11.03 27.96
CA ALA A 15 -11.04 -10.98 26.70
C ALA A 15 -10.36 -10.13 25.60
N THR A 16 -9.32 -9.35 25.91
CA THR A 16 -8.66 -8.41 24.96
C THR A 16 -7.13 -8.41 25.01
N GLY A 17 -6.51 -9.18 25.90
CA GLY A 17 -5.05 -9.28 26.00
C GLY A 17 -4.45 -9.93 24.75
N VAL A 18 -3.70 -9.15 23.96
CA VAL A 18 -2.90 -9.71 22.87
C VAL A 18 -1.68 -10.37 23.48
N SER A 19 -1.58 -11.69 23.33
CA SER A 19 -0.35 -12.42 23.62
C SER A 19 0.58 -12.26 22.44
N VAL A 20 1.74 -11.64 22.68
CA VAL A 20 2.77 -11.42 21.66
C VAL A 20 4.03 -12.16 22.08
N ARG A 21 4.76 -12.72 21.11
CA ARG A 21 6.09 -13.29 21.39
C ARG A 21 7.09 -12.16 21.52
N TYR A 22 7.66 -11.96 22.71
CA TYR A 22 8.72 -10.99 22.93
C TYR A 22 10.08 -11.64 22.71
N ILE A 23 10.97 -10.96 22.00
CA ILE A 23 12.33 -11.41 21.68
C ILE A 23 13.30 -10.28 22.01
N SER A 24 14.28 -10.56 22.89
CA SER A 24 15.36 -9.66 23.28
C SER A 24 16.72 -10.38 23.19
N LEU A 25 17.81 -9.65 23.44
CA LEU A 25 19.15 -10.24 23.57
C LEU A 25 19.40 -10.95 24.91
N LEU A 26 18.44 -10.90 25.83
CA LEU A 26 18.59 -11.49 27.16
C LEU A 26 17.60 -12.61 27.42
N CYS A 27 16.43 -12.54 26.80
CA CYS A 27 15.35 -13.51 26.96
C CYS A 27 14.33 -13.45 25.81
N SER A 28 13.51 -14.50 25.73
CA SER A 28 12.30 -14.56 24.92
C SER A 28 11.13 -15.06 25.77
N GLY A 29 9.91 -14.86 25.28
CA GLY A 29 8.73 -15.48 25.85
C GLY A 29 7.42 -14.83 25.43
N SER A 30 6.30 -15.40 25.86
CA SER A 30 4.98 -14.79 25.64
C SER A 30 4.77 -13.62 26.59
N LEU A 31 4.59 -12.42 26.02
CA LEU A 31 4.21 -11.21 26.72
C LEU A 31 2.70 -11.00 26.58
N SER A 32 2.02 -10.78 27.69
CA SER A 32 0.63 -10.28 27.67
C SER A 32 0.66 -8.76 27.76
N VAL A 33 0.27 -8.07 26.69
CA VAL A 33 0.25 -6.60 26.66
C VAL A 33 -0.98 -6.08 27.42
N PRO A 34 -0.82 -5.35 28.55
CA PRO A 34 -1.95 -4.95 29.37
C PRO A 34 -2.69 -3.74 28.78
N THR A 35 -4.02 -3.75 28.87
CA THR A 35 -4.83 -2.54 28.64
C THR A 35 -4.98 -1.77 29.95
N VAL A 36 -4.49 -0.54 29.96
CA VAL A 36 -4.64 0.40 31.06
C VAL A 36 -5.94 1.17 30.90
N THR A 37 -6.75 1.23 31.95
CA THR A 37 -8.00 2.02 31.95
C THR A 37 -7.87 3.22 32.88
N CYS A 38 -8.21 4.41 32.38
CA CYS A 38 -8.32 5.62 33.18
C CYS A 38 -9.56 5.54 34.06
N ARG A 39 -9.40 5.61 35.39
CA ARG A 39 -10.54 5.56 36.32
C ARG A 39 -11.48 6.77 36.25
N ALA A 40 -10.98 7.90 35.74
CA ALA A 40 -11.73 9.16 35.77
C ALA A 40 -12.66 9.32 34.55
N CYS A 41 -12.24 8.84 33.38
CA CYS A 41 -12.98 9.02 32.13
C CYS A 41 -13.19 7.71 31.35
N SER A 42 -12.78 6.57 31.92
CA SER A 42 -12.88 5.24 31.30
C SER A 42 -12.09 5.08 29.99
N ALA A 43 -11.21 6.03 29.64
CA ALA A 43 -10.33 5.91 28.48
C ALA A 43 -9.43 4.67 28.63
N ARG A 44 -9.34 3.85 27.58
CA ARG A 44 -8.49 2.66 27.52
C ARG A 44 -7.24 2.98 26.70
N PHE A 45 -6.10 2.47 27.14
CA PHE A 45 -4.82 2.58 26.47
C PHE A 45 -4.12 1.22 26.51
N THR A 46 -3.68 0.71 25.36
CA THR A 46 -2.81 -0.47 25.29
C THR A 46 -1.53 0.01 24.63
N PRO A 47 -0.34 -0.15 25.26
CA PRO A 47 0.90 0.31 24.66
C PRO A 47 1.15 -0.44 23.34
N THR A 48 1.52 0.32 22.33
CA THR A 48 1.99 -0.21 21.06
C THR A 48 3.40 -0.77 21.21
N ALA A 49 3.85 -1.61 20.27
CA ALA A 49 5.21 -2.13 20.27
C ALA A 49 6.25 -1.00 20.32
N ILE A 50 6.03 0.06 19.53
CA ILE A 50 6.94 1.21 19.44
C ILE A 50 7.03 1.93 20.80
N GLU A 51 5.91 2.16 21.47
CA GLU A 51 5.89 2.75 22.82
C GLU A 51 6.57 1.86 23.87
N ALA A 52 6.60 0.54 23.62
CA ALA A 52 7.32 -0.43 24.43
C ALA A 52 8.80 -0.63 24.01
N GLY A 53 9.33 0.20 23.10
CA GLY A 53 10.71 0.07 22.63
C GLY A 53 10.93 -1.18 21.77
N CYS A 54 9.93 -1.59 21.00
CA CYS A 54 9.94 -2.78 20.16
C CYS A 54 9.42 -2.48 18.75
N PHE A 55 9.75 -3.35 17.79
CA PHE A 55 9.11 -3.40 16.47
C PHE A 55 8.41 -4.73 16.25
N THR A 56 7.32 -4.70 15.51
CA THR A 56 6.52 -5.90 15.26
C THR A 56 7.02 -6.64 14.02
N SER A 57 6.96 -7.98 14.08
CA SER A 57 7.13 -8.90 12.94
C SER A 57 6.30 -8.52 11.71
N SER A 58 5.09 -8.01 11.92
CA SER A 58 4.22 -7.48 10.86
C SER A 58 3.38 -6.31 11.40
N PRO A 59 3.05 -5.30 10.56
CA PRO A 59 2.12 -4.23 10.91
C PRO A 59 0.68 -4.70 11.10
N THR A 60 0.27 -5.78 10.42
CA THR A 60 -1.12 -6.25 10.39
C THR A 60 -1.37 -7.48 11.25
N ASP A 61 -0.33 -8.27 11.52
CA ASP A 61 -0.43 -9.54 12.24
C ASP A 61 0.82 -9.78 13.10
N ALA A 62 0.94 -8.99 14.18
CA ALA A 62 2.12 -8.91 15.02
C ALA A 62 2.25 -10.11 15.97
N HIS A 63 2.80 -11.23 15.48
CA HIS A 63 3.05 -12.43 16.27
C HIS A 63 4.26 -12.31 17.20
N ALA A 64 5.27 -11.55 16.78
CA ALA A 64 6.48 -11.27 17.54
C ALA A 64 6.78 -9.77 17.65
N TRP A 65 7.31 -9.36 18.80
CA TRP A 65 7.87 -8.06 19.13
C TRP A 65 9.37 -8.23 19.38
N TYR A 66 10.16 -7.53 18.58
CA TYR A 66 11.60 -7.50 18.69
C TYR A 66 12.01 -6.23 19.43
N GLU A 67 12.73 -6.39 20.52
CA GLU A 67 13.31 -5.26 21.27
C GLU A 67 14.27 -4.46 20.39
N LEU A 68 14.32 -3.14 20.59
CA LEU A 68 15.32 -2.27 19.94
C LEU A 68 16.75 -2.79 20.08
N GLY A 69 17.12 -3.41 21.20
CA GLY A 69 18.45 -3.97 21.42
C GLY A 69 18.81 -5.04 20.40
N VAL A 70 17.87 -5.92 20.07
CA VAL A 70 18.02 -6.97 19.05
C VAL A 70 18.25 -6.34 17.68
N LEU A 71 17.39 -5.39 17.30
CA LEU A 71 17.39 -4.77 15.99
C LEU A 71 18.62 -3.87 15.78
N SER A 72 19.01 -3.11 16.80
CA SER A 72 20.24 -2.30 16.80
C SER A 72 21.51 -3.15 16.78
N SER A 73 21.50 -4.32 17.43
CA SER A 73 22.64 -5.25 17.38
C SER A 73 22.79 -5.86 16.00
N TYR A 74 21.69 -6.20 15.33
CA TYR A 74 21.77 -6.61 13.94
C TYR A 74 22.17 -5.47 13.02
N ALA A 75 21.73 -4.24 13.26
CA ALA A 75 22.24 -3.09 12.50
C ALA A 75 23.76 -2.95 12.64
N PHE A 76 24.29 -3.14 13.84
CA PHE A 76 25.72 -3.08 14.06
C PHE A 76 26.45 -4.25 13.39
N LEU A 77 26.04 -5.49 13.66
CA LEU A 77 26.76 -6.69 13.22
C LEU A 77 26.50 -7.06 11.76
N GLY A 78 25.28 -6.84 11.28
CA GLY A 78 24.87 -7.16 9.92
C GLY A 78 25.40 -6.15 8.92
N VAL A 79 24.99 -4.88 9.07
CA VAL A 79 25.34 -3.83 8.09
C VAL A 79 26.81 -3.43 8.18
N ASN A 80 27.38 -3.29 9.39
CA ASN A 80 28.78 -2.84 9.51
C ASN A 80 29.79 -3.99 9.46
N GLU A 81 29.45 -5.18 9.98
CA GLU A 81 30.40 -6.29 10.13
C GLU A 81 30.10 -7.48 9.18
N GLY A 82 29.07 -7.38 8.33
CA GLY A 82 28.77 -8.36 7.28
C GLY A 82 28.08 -9.65 7.74
N LEU A 83 27.48 -9.65 8.95
CA LEU A 83 26.71 -10.81 9.42
C LEU A 83 25.41 -10.98 8.62
N SER A 84 25.21 -12.16 8.05
CA SER A 84 23.96 -12.46 7.33
C SER A 84 22.76 -12.45 8.29
N VAL A 85 21.58 -12.09 7.77
CA VAL A 85 20.31 -12.17 8.50
C VAL A 85 20.15 -13.55 9.10
N THR A 86 20.26 -14.59 8.27
CA THR A 86 20.07 -15.99 8.69
C THR A 86 21.05 -16.36 9.79
N GLY A 87 22.33 -15.97 9.70
CA GLY A 87 23.31 -16.25 10.76
C GLY A 87 23.02 -15.51 12.07
N PHE A 88 22.47 -14.30 12.01
CA PHE A 88 22.03 -13.58 13.20
C PHE A 88 20.75 -14.19 13.80
N VAL A 89 19.81 -14.61 12.95
CA VAL A 89 18.58 -15.27 13.39
C VAL A 89 18.90 -16.60 14.04
N GLU A 90 19.75 -17.45 13.44
CA GLU A 90 20.25 -18.69 14.04
C GLU A 90 20.87 -18.44 15.43
N TYR A 91 21.67 -17.38 15.58
CA TYR A 91 22.20 -16.98 16.88
C TYR A 91 21.10 -16.60 17.88
N LEU A 92 20.07 -15.86 17.44
CA LEU A 92 18.93 -15.54 18.30
C LEU A 92 18.15 -16.80 18.71
N GLU A 93 17.97 -17.75 17.80
CA GLU A 93 17.31 -19.03 18.11
C GLU A 93 18.10 -19.82 19.14
N ASP A 94 19.43 -19.93 18.97
CA ASP A 94 20.32 -20.59 19.93
C ASP A 94 20.28 -19.90 21.31
N LEU A 95 20.25 -18.57 21.32
CA LEU A 95 20.21 -17.76 22.54
C LEU A 95 18.87 -17.88 23.28
N THR A 96 17.78 -17.93 22.52
CA THR A 96 16.41 -17.84 23.05
C THR A 96 15.72 -19.19 23.21
N GLY A 97 16.24 -20.24 22.56
CA GLY A 97 15.60 -21.55 22.47
C GLY A 97 14.29 -21.58 21.67
N GLU A 98 13.98 -20.50 20.95
CA GLU A 98 12.73 -20.29 20.23
C GLU A 98 12.99 -20.14 18.74
N HIS A 99 12.08 -20.66 17.91
CA HIS A 99 12.18 -20.48 16.47
C HIS A 99 11.80 -19.04 16.08
N VAL A 100 12.63 -18.43 15.25
CA VAL A 100 12.47 -17.07 14.73
C VAL A 100 12.44 -17.15 13.20
N ASP A 101 11.35 -16.68 12.60
CA ASP A 101 11.23 -16.64 11.15
C ASP A 101 12.05 -15.48 10.57
N ASP A 102 12.98 -15.79 9.66
CA ASP A 102 13.85 -14.81 8.99
C ASP A 102 13.06 -13.64 8.37
N ARG A 103 11.91 -13.92 7.72
CA ARG A 103 11.12 -12.90 7.03
C ARG A 103 10.44 -11.97 8.03
N GLN A 104 9.96 -12.51 9.15
CA GLN A 104 9.38 -11.73 10.23
C GLN A 104 10.42 -10.84 10.91
N PHE A 105 11.61 -11.38 11.16
CA PHE A 105 12.71 -10.61 11.73
C PHE A 105 13.13 -9.47 10.79
N VAL A 106 13.31 -9.77 9.50
CA VAL A 106 13.67 -8.79 8.47
C VAL A 106 12.64 -7.68 8.35
N SER A 107 11.36 -8.01 8.38
CA SER A 107 10.26 -7.03 8.37
C SER A 107 10.35 -6.06 9.55
N ALA A 108 10.54 -6.58 10.77
CA ALA A 108 10.69 -5.77 11.98
C ALA A 108 11.97 -4.92 11.95
N TYR A 109 13.07 -5.49 11.48
CA TYR A 109 14.36 -4.82 11.34
C TYR A 109 14.31 -3.64 10.38
N PHE A 110 13.68 -3.82 9.21
CA PHE A 110 13.48 -2.73 8.26
C PHE A 110 12.53 -1.65 8.78
N ALA A 111 11.52 -2.02 9.57
CA ALA A 111 10.69 -1.04 10.26
C ALA A 111 11.50 -0.22 11.29
N TYR A 112 12.38 -0.88 12.05
CA TYR A 112 13.31 -0.22 12.96
C TYR A 112 14.22 0.76 12.25
N LEU A 113 14.91 0.30 11.21
CA LEU A 113 15.83 1.12 10.43
C LEU A 113 15.16 2.37 9.87
N ARG A 114 13.96 2.24 9.29
CA ARG A 114 13.18 3.39 8.79
C ARG A 114 12.89 4.42 9.88
N ALA A 115 12.49 3.95 11.07
CA ALA A 115 12.17 4.84 12.18
C ALA A 115 13.44 5.47 12.81
N ALA A 116 14.51 4.70 12.93
CA ALA A 116 15.75 5.12 13.58
C ALA A 116 16.51 6.17 12.75
N ASP A 117 16.55 6.00 11.44
CA ASP A 117 17.30 6.87 10.54
C ASP A 117 16.43 7.98 9.91
N GLY A 118 15.13 8.01 10.25
CA GLY A 118 14.18 8.96 9.65
C GLY A 118 14.06 8.77 8.14
N ILE A 119 14.11 7.52 7.69
CA ILE A 119 14.41 7.14 6.32
C ILE A 119 13.15 6.97 5.46
N ASP A 120 13.23 7.52 4.25
CA ASP A 120 12.20 7.48 3.21
C ASP A 120 12.41 6.39 2.14
N SER A 121 13.54 5.65 2.17
CA SER A 121 13.85 4.54 1.23
C SER A 121 14.93 3.56 1.74
N PHE A 122 14.93 2.30 1.29
CA PHE A 122 15.99 1.34 1.68
C PHE A 122 17.41 1.75 1.23
N THR A 123 17.56 2.58 0.20
CA THR A 123 18.87 3.09 -0.27
C THR A 123 19.64 3.81 0.82
N SER A 124 18.97 4.62 1.63
CA SER A 124 19.63 5.33 2.74
C SER A 124 20.16 4.41 3.84
N LEU A 125 19.78 3.12 3.82
CA LEU A 125 20.31 2.08 4.71
C LEU A 125 21.55 1.38 4.12
N GLY A 126 21.98 1.76 2.92
CA GLY A 126 23.17 1.21 2.27
C GLY A 126 23.02 -0.24 1.82
N VAL A 127 21.79 -0.75 1.70
CA VAL A 127 21.57 -2.14 1.27
C VAL A 127 21.62 -2.24 -0.25
N GLU A 128 22.70 -2.84 -0.76
CA GLU A 128 22.89 -3.06 -2.20
C GLU A 128 21.88 -4.09 -2.74
N GLY A 129 21.42 -3.88 -3.98
CA GLY A 129 20.56 -4.83 -4.71
C GLY A 129 19.07 -4.75 -4.39
N MET A 130 18.61 -3.74 -3.64
CA MET A 130 17.19 -3.47 -3.45
C MET A 130 16.62 -2.53 -4.52
N ASP A 131 15.35 -2.72 -4.89
CA ASP A 131 14.61 -1.79 -5.73
C ASP A 131 14.52 -0.42 -5.06
N GLU A 132 15.02 0.61 -5.74
CA GLU A 132 14.95 2.02 -5.31
C GLU A 132 13.74 2.74 -5.94
N GLY A 133 12.96 2.04 -6.76
CA GLY A 133 11.80 2.55 -7.47
C GLY A 133 10.51 2.48 -6.66
N LEU A 134 9.41 2.16 -7.34
CA LEU A 134 8.06 2.25 -6.78
C LEU A 134 7.86 1.45 -5.49
N PHE A 135 8.58 0.34 -5.33
CA PHE A 135 8.43 -0.59 -4.21
C PHE A 135 9.48 -0.42 -3.10
N ALA A 136 10.25 0.67 -3.12
CA ALA A 136 11.39 0.90 -2.23
C ALA A 136 11.07 0.90 -0.72
N ASP A 137 9.80 0.93 -0.31
CA ASP A 137 9.42 0.83 1.10
C ASP A 137 9.02 -0.60 1.53
N CYS A 138 8.80 -1.49 0.56
CA CYS A 138 8.34 -2.84 0.82
C CYS A 138 9.51 -3.83 0.76
N PRO A 139 9.95 -4.42 1.89
CA PRO A 139 11.17 -5.25 1.90
C PRO A 139 11.03 -6.51 1.06
N ILE A 140 9.81 -7.02 0.89
CA ILE A 140 9.54 -8.20 0.05
C ILE A 140 9.55 -7.82 -1.43
N CYS A 141 8.84 -6.75 -1.81
CA CYS A 141 8.77 -6.33 -3.20
C CYS A 141 10.09 -5.72 -3.70
N ALA A 142 10.86 -5.08 -2.82
CA ALA A 142 12.14 -4.46 -3.16
C ALA A 142 13.27 -5.47 -3.35
N THR A 143 13.16 -6.66 -2.75
CA THR A 143 14.12 -7.75 -2.92
C THR A 143 13.72 -8.74 -4.00
N THR A 144 12.54 -8.55 -4.62
CA THR A 144 12.10 -9.37 -5.74
C THR A 144 12.81 -8.89 -7.01
N PRO A 145 13.62 -9.74 -7.68
CA PRO A 145 14.31 -9.33 -8.89
C PRO A 145 13.30 -8.91 -9.95
N THR A 146 13.49 -7.75 -10.56
CA THR A 146 12.80 -7.41 -11.81
C THR A 146 13.40 -8.30 -12.91
N PRO A 147 12.63 -9.23 -13.52
CA PRO A 147 13.15 -10.02 -14.62
C PRO A 147 13.62 -9.10 -15.76
N PRO A 148 14.75 -9.40 -16.42
CA PRO A 148 15.23 -8.60 -17.52
C PRO A 148 14.18 -8.53 -18.63
N ALA A 149 13.97 -7.33 -19.18
CA ALA A 149 12.93 -7.04 -20.18
C ALA A 149 12.95 -7.99 -21.39
N SER A 150 14.09 -8.61 -21.69
CA SER A 150 14.28 -9.55 -22.80
C SER A 150 13.67 -10.94 -22.59
N GLU A 151 13.36 -11.36 -21.36
CA GLU A 151 12.95 -12.74 -21.11
C GLU A 151 11.44 -12.97 -21.16
N GLY A 152 10.62 -11.91 -21.04
CA GLY A 152 9.16 -12.03 -21.04
C GLY A 152 8.67 -12.90 -19.88
N VAL A 153 7.93 -12.32 -18.93
CA VAL A 153 7.34 -13.14 -17.88
C VAL A 153 6.35 -14.13 -18.51
N PRO A 154 6.48 -15.46 -18.30
CA PRO A 154 5.60 -16.44 -18.92
C PRO A 154 4.14 -16.13 -18.61
N ALA A 155 3.31 -16.07 -19.66
CA ALA A 155 1.86 -15.99 -19.52
C ALA A 155 1.38 -17.10 -18.59
N ALA A 156 0.36 -16.81 -17.78
CA ALA A 156 -0.12 -17.65 -16.68
C ALA A 156 -0.62 -19.07 -17.08
N GLU A 157 -0.52 -19.45 -18.35
CA GLU A 157 -1.17 -20.64 -18.88
C GLU A 157 -0.50 -21.96 -18.45
N HIS A 158 0.78 -21.98 -18.07
CA HIS A 158 1.42 -23.20 -17.56
C HIS A 158 2.57 -22.90 -16.59
N VAL A 159 2.29 -22.85 -15.28
CA VAL A 159 3.31 -22.99 -14.23
C VAL A 159 3.17 -24.38 -13.64
N GLU A 160 4.12 -25.28 -13.96
CA GLU A 160 4.12 -26.63 -13.39
C GLU A 160 4.31 -26.57 -11.87
N ALA A 161 3.52 -27.36 -11.14
CA ALA A 161 3.65 -27.48 -9.70
C ALA A 161 5.06 -27.99 -9.34
N GLY A 162 5.90 -27.13 -8.74
CA GLY A 162 7.28 -27.45 -8.36
C GLY A 162 8.37 -26.65 -9.08
N SER A 163 8.04 -25.78 -10.04
CA SER A 163 8.99 -24.75 -10.49
C SER A 163 9.19 -23.71 -9.37
N ASP A 164 10.40 -23.17 -9.20
CA ASP A 164 10.67 -22.02 -8.33
C ASP A 164 9.78 -20.83 -8.75
N VAL A 165 8.59 -20.73 -8.15
CA VAL A 165 7.65 -19.66 -8.49
C VAL A 165 8.17 -18.37 -7.85
N LEU A 166 8.80 -17.53 -8.67
CA LEU A 166 9.13 -16.15 -8.32
C LEU A 166 7.86 -15.45 -7.78
N TYR A 167 7.98 -14.78 -6.64
CA TYR A 167 6.94 -13.87 -6.15
C TYR A 167 6.61 -12.86 -7.26
N ARG A 168 5.34 -12.78 -7.67
CA ARG A 168 4.88 -11.86 -8.71
C ARG A 168 4.35 -10.58 -8.06
N PRO A 169 4.97 -9.42 -8.30
CA PRO A 169 4.47 -8.15 -7.79
C PRO A 169 3.08 -7.85 -8.36
N ALA A 170 2.19 -7.41 -7.48
CA ALA A 170 0.86 -6.96 -7.82
C ALA A 170 0.52 -5.71 -6.99
N VAL A 171 -0.42 -4.92 -7.48
CA VAL A 171 -0.79 -3.64 -6.88
C VAL A 171 -2.29 -3.49 -6.72
N SER A 172 -2.70 -2.77 -5.68
CA SER A 172 -4.08 -2.39 -5.42
C SER A 172 -4.17 -0.87 -5.49
N CYS A 173 -5.09 -0.36 -6.31
CA CYS A 173 -5.28 1.07 -6.56
C CYS A 173 -6.73 1.47 -6.28
N ASP A 174 -6.90 2.63 -5.67
CA ASP A 174 -8.20 3.19 -5.34
C ASP A 174 -8.10 4.70 -5.09
N ALA A 175 -9.25 5.37 -4.93
CA ALA A 175 -9.35 6.76 -4.57
C ALA A 175 -10.26 6.98 -3.35
N VAL A 176 -9.87 7.91 -2.47
CA VAL A 176 -10.62 8.25 -1.26
C VAL A 176 -10.99 9.73 -1.23
N THR A 177 -12.29 10.02 -1.19
CA THR A 177 -12.81 11.40 -1.12
C THR A 177 -12.71 12.04 0.27
N LYS A 178 -12.45 11.23 1.30
CA LYS A 178 -12.37 11.68 2.70
C LYS A 178 -11.09 12.45 3.04
N LEU A 179 -10.08 12.40 2.15
CA LEU A 179 -8.83 13.15 2.28
C LEU A 179 -8.85 14.45 1.45
N GLY A 180 -10.04 14.97 1.14
CA GLY A 180 -10.17 16.26 0.45
C GLY A 180 -9.77 17.44 1.32
N HIS A 181 -9.34 18.53 0.68
CA HIS A 181 -9.05 19.80 1.33
C HIS A 181 -10.11 20.83 0.98
N TYR A 182 -10.61 21.58 1.98
CA TYR A 182 -11.41 22.77 1.73
C TYR A 182 -10.53 23.88 1.16
N SER A 183 -11.06 24.64 0.21
CA SER A 183 -10.41 25.82 -0.36
C SER A 183 -9.93 26.73 0.76
N SER A 184 -8.64 27.06 0.77
CA SER A 184 -7.98 27.91 1.78
C SER A 184 -7.73 27.28 3.17
N CYS A 185 -8.10 26.02 3.43
CA CYS A 185 -7.79 25.35 4.71
C CYS A 185 -6.35 24.80 4.80
N GLY A 186 -5.62 24.69 3.68
CA GLY A 186 -4.23 24.23 3.64
C GLY A 186 -3.20 25.20 4.23
N LEU A 187 -3.57 26.44 4.56
CA LEU A 187 -2.62 27.45 5.07
C LEU A 187 -2.23 27.22 6.54
N ALA A 188 -3.16 26.76 7.38
CA ALA A 188 -2.94 26.60 8.83
C ALA A 188 -2.00 25.44 9.18
N SER A 189 -1.96 24.39 8.34
CA SER A 189 -1.07 23.24 8.47
C SER A 189 -0.05 23.16 7.33
N SER A 190 0.12 24.24 6.55
CA SER A 190 1.05 24.30 5.40
C SER A 190 2.50 23.94 5.76
N HIS A 191 2.87 24.12 7.03
CA HIS A 191 4.19 23.79 7.56
C HIS A 191 4.34 22.31 7.98
N HIS A 192 3.28 21.49 7.90
CA HIS A 192 3.30 20.08 8.27
C HIS A 192 3.04 19.25 7.02
N LYS A 193 4.08 18.59 6.50
CA LYS A 193 3.93 17.67 5.38
C LYS A 193 3.15 16.44 5.85
N PRO A 194 2.02 16.07 5.22
CA PRO A 194 1.34 14.82 5.50
C PRO A 194 2.29 13.65 5.29
N GLN A 195 2.25 12.63 6.15
CA GLN A 195 3.10 11.43 6.00
C GLN A 195 2.92 10.75 4.63
N ILE A 196 1.72 10.83 4.06
CA ILE A 196 1.42 10.24 2.74
C ILE A 196 1.97 11.06 1.57
N SER A 197 2.29 12.35 1.77
CA SER A 197 2.83 13.22 0.71
C SER A 197 4.17 12.73 0.16
N ARG A 198 4.88 11.86 0.91
CA ARG A 198 6.12 11.22 0.45
C ARG A 198 5.91 10.28 -0.74
N TYR A 199 4.70 9.74 -0.91
CA TYR A 199 4.37 8.82 -2.00
C TYR A 199 3.81 9.54 -3.24
N PHE A 200 3.70 10.87 -3.18
CA PHE A 200 3.37 11.70 -4.32
C PHE A 200 4.62 11.92 -5.18
N GLY A 201 4.46 12.39 -6.41
CA GLY A 201 5.60 12.64 -7.27
C GLY A 201 5.21 12.72 -8.76
N PRO A 202 5.77 11.85 -9.63
CA PRO A 202 5.57 11.95 -11.07
C PRO A 202 4.10 11.92 -11.51
N VAL A 203 3.26 11.07 -10.91
CA VAL A 203 1.84 11.00 -11.25
C VAL A 203 1.12 12.29 -10.84
N ASP A 204 1.35 12.77 -9.62
CA ASP A 204 0.73 14.00 -9.13
C ASP A 204 1.11 15.22 -9.99
N ALA A 205 2.40 15.36 -10.33
CA ALA A 205 2.88 16.43 -11.21
C ALA A 205 2.21 16.37 -12.60
N ARG A 206 2.00 15.16 -13.13
CA ARG A 206 1.29 14.96 -14.41
C ARG A 206 -0.19 15.32 -14.29
N VAL A 207 -0.84 14.94 -13.19
CA VAL A 207 -2.24 15.30 -12.88
C VAL A 207 -2.39 16.82 -12.78
N GLU A 208 -1.50 17.48 -12.05
CA GLU A 208 -1.48 18.94 -11.90
C GLU A 208 -1.31 19.63 -13.26
N SER A 209 -0.33 19.20 -14.07
CA SER A 209 -0.11 19.75 -15.41
C SER A 209 -1.31 19.56 -16.34
N ALA A 210 -1.93 18.37 -16.32
CA ALA A 210 -3.12 18.08 -17.10
C ALA A 210 -4.32 18.93 -16.66
N HIS A 211 -4.50 19.11 -15.35
CA HIS A 211 -5.57 19.94 -14.79
C HIS A 211 -5.39 21.41 -15.19
N ALA A 212 -4.19 21.98 -14.99
CA ALA A 212 -3.87 23.35 -15.35
C ALA A 212 -4.08 23.62 -16.85
N ALA A 213 -3.88 22.61 -17.69
CA ALA A 213 -4.10 22.70 -19.13
C ALA A 213 -5.55 22.41 -19.57
N GLY A 214 -6.50 22.18 -18.65
CA GLY A 214 -7.89 21.81 -18.97
C GLY A 214 -8.02 20.44 -19.65
N ARG A 215 -7.01 19.57 -19.49
CA ARG A 215 -6.86 18.27 -20.16
C ARG A 215 -6.91 17.08 -19.20
N LEU A 216 -7.30 17.29 -17.94
CA LEU A 216 -7.55 16.20 -16.99
C LEU A 216 -8.93 15.57 -17.25
N ASN A 217 -9.00 14.74 -18.28
CA ASN A 217 -10.19 13.97 -18.65
C ASN A 217 -9.83 12.78 -19.54
N LEU A 218 -10.75 11.80 -19.61
CA LEU A 218 -10.55 10.56 -20.37
C LEU A 218 -10.25 10.80 -21.85
N ARG A 219 -10.98 11.72 -22.51
CA ARG A 219 -10.78 12.03 -23.94
C ARG A 219 -9.36 12.53 -24.22
N SER A 220 -8.88 13.46 -23.39
CA SER A 220 -7.52 13.99 -23.49
C SER A 220 -6.47 12.91 -23.19
N ALA A 221 -6.75 12.04 -22.20
CA ALA A 221 -5.89 10.92 -21.87
C ALA A 221 -5.80 9.90 -23.01
N LEU A 222 -6.88 9.65 -23.76
CA LEU A 222 -6.89 8.73 -24.92
C LEU A 222 -6.45 9.37 -26.24
N LYS A 223 -6.14 10.67 -26.26
CA LYS A 223 -5.85 11.46 -27.49
C LYS A 223 -6.98 11.39 -28.53
N GLU A 224 -8.24 11.26 -28.09
CA GLU A 224 -9.39 11.07 -28.97
C GLU A 224 -9.94 12.39 -29.52
N THR A 225 -10.16 12.42 -30.84
CA THR A 225 -10.58 13.63 -31.54
C THR A 225 -12.09 13.83 -31.63
N GLU A 226 -12.95 12.80 -31.67
CA GLU A 226 -14.37 13.04 -32.06
C GLU A 226 -15.51 12.22 -31.39
N SER A 227 -15.29 11.07 -30.76
CA SER A 227 -16.38 10.29 -30.10
C SER A 227 -16.45 10.49 -28.58
N ASP A 228 -17.65 10.41 -27.99
CA ASP A 228 -17.82 10.36 -26.53
C ASP A 228 -17.22 9.03 -26.01
N PRO A 229 -16.14 9.05 -25.20
CA PRO A 229 -15.48 7.83 -24.74
C PRO A 229 -16.42 6.93 -23.91
N TRP A 230 -17.47 7.51 -23.34
CA TRP A 230 -18.42 6.86 -22.43
C TRP A 230 -19.47 5.98 -23.13
N ASP A 231 -19.74 6.21 -24.42
CA ASP A 231 -20.74 5.45 -25.20
C ASP A 231 -20.23 4.08 -25.70
N SER A 232 -18.98 3.75 -25.40
CA SER A 232 -18.29 2.58 -25.94
C SER A 232 -17.83 1.59 -24.88
N ASP A 233 -18.35 1.65 -23.65
CA ASP A 233 -17.96 0.70 -22.59
C ASP A 233 -18.40 -0.72 -22.98
N PRO A 234 -17.46 -1.64 -23.28
CA PRO A 234 -17.80 -3.01 -23.66
C PRO A 234 -18.25 -3.85 -22.46
N CYS A 235 -18.11 -3.34 -21.23
CA CYS A 235 -18.49 -4.06 -20.02
C CYS A 235 -20.01 -4.02 -19.82
N ALA A 236 -20.66 -5.19 -19.95
CA ALA A 236 -22.09 -5.35 -19.70
C ALA A 236 -22.50 -5.22 -18.22
N CYS A 237 -21.56 -4.96 -17.31
CA CYS A 237 -21.85 -4.83 -15.89
C CYS A 237 -22.65 -3.56 -15.60
N GLN A 238 -23.72 -3.69 -14.82
CA GLN A 238 -24.60 -2.59 -14.43
C GLN A 238 -24.23 -1.97 -13.08
N SER A 239 -23.05 -2.31 -12.53
CA SER A 239 -22.56 -1.74 -11.27
C SER A 239 -22.53 -0.21 -11.32
N SER A 240 -22.96 0.41 -10.23
CA SER A 240 -22.82 1.85 -9.98
C SER A 240 -21.42 2.24 -9.50
N LEU A 241 -20.52 1.27 -9.27
CA LEU A 241 -19.12 1.52 -8.95
C LEU A 241 -18.40 1.96 -10.23
N HIS A 242 -18.25 3.26 -10.39
CA HIS A 242 -17.66 3.90 -11.57
C HIS A 242 -17.12 5.29 -11.21
N CYS A 243 -16.04 5.73 -11.88
CA CYS A 243 -15.59 7.12 -11.87
C CYS A 243 -16.71 8.13 -12.26
N ALA A 244 -16.63 9.33 -11.71
CA ALA A 244 -17.49 10.44 -12.06
C ALA A 244 -17.13 11.07 -13.43
N ARG A 245 -18.05 11.86 -13.97
CA ARG A 245 -17.79 12.74 -15.11
C ARG A 245 -16.97 13.96 -14.67
N PRO A 246 -16.17 14.58 -15.57
CA PRO A 246 -15.37 15.77 -15.22
C PRO A 246 -16.22 16.95 -14.74
N ASP A 247 -17.46 17.05 -15.22
CA ASP A 247 -18.43 18.10 -14.93
C ASP A 247 -19.46 17.70 -13.85
N ALA A 248 -19.34 16.50 -13.27
CA ALA A 248 -20.26 16.06 -12.22
C ALA A 248 -20.20 17.04 -11.04
N SER A 249 -21.37 17.50 -10.59
CA SER A 249 -21.47 18.34 -9.40
C SER A 249 -20.84 17.59 -8.23
N SER A 250 -19.71 18.07 -7.74
CA SER A 250 -18.99 17.38 -6.70
C SER A 250 -19.83 17.32 -5.43
N ALA A 251 -20.01 16.13 -4.87
CA ALA A 251 -20.57 16.00 -3.53
C ALA A 251 -19.65 16.63 -2.45
N SER A 252 -18.39 16.91 -2.80
CA SER A 252 -17.48 17.74 -2.00
C SER A 252 -17.86 19.21 -2.20
N GLY A 253 -18.17 19.90 -1.10
CA GLY A 253 -18.54 21.32 -1.10
C GLY A 253 -17.41 22.26 -1.56
N PRO A 254 -16.95 23.23 -0.75
CA PRO A 254 -15.94 24.22 -1.19
C PRO A 254 -14.52 23.62 -1.24
N CYS A 255 -14.32 22.41 -1.72
CA CYS A 255 -13.01 21.74 -1.76
C CYS A 255 -12.24 22.04 -3.04
N ASP A 256 -10.94 22.35 -2.93
CA ASP A 256 -10.01 22.48 -4.06
C ASP A 256 -9.36 21.14 -4.42
N ILE A 257 -9.23 20.23 -3.46
CA ILE A 257 -8.89 18.81 -3.65
C ILE A 257 -10.07 17.93 -3.24
N HIS A 258 -10.57 17.10 -4.16
CA HIS A 258 -11.74 16.24 -3.97
C HIS A 258 -11.44 14.93 -3.24
N GLY A 259 -10.16 14.59 -3.06
CA GLY A 259 -9.70 13.33 -2.49
C GLY A 259 -8.27 13.01 -2.92
N VAL A 260 -7.83 11.79 -2.63
CA VAL A 260 -6.52 11.27 -3.03
C VAL A 260 -6.72 9.96 -3.76
N CYS A 261 -6.01 9.78 -4.88
CA CYS A 261 -5.91 8.51 -5.59
C CYS A 261 -4.51 7.94 -5.36
N GLY A 262 -4.39 6.62 -5.19
CA GLY A 262 -3.11 6.00 -4.85
C GLY A 262 -3.04 4.51 -5.12
N ALA A 263 -1.83 3.96 -4.96
CA ALA A 263 -1.55 2.54 -5.13
C ALA A 263 -0.69 1.99 -3.97
N VAL A 264 -0.97 0.74 -3.58
CA VAL A 264 -0.16 -0.02 -2.61
C VAL A 264 0.24 -1.36 -3.22
N CYS A 265 1.32 -1.96 -2.74
CA CYS A 265 1.61 -3.37 -3.03
C CYS A 265 0.64 -4.30 -2.28
N MET A 266 0.69 -5.60 -2.60
CA MET A 266 -0.12 -6.61 -1.89
C MET A 266 0.23 -6.81 -0.41
N HIS A 267 1.32 -6.19 0.07
CA HIS A 267 1.68 -6.11 1.50
C HIS A 267 1.19 -4.81 2.18
N THR A 268 0.29 -4.06 1.52
CA THR A 268 -0.31 -2.83 2.07
C THR A 268 0.71 -1.70 2.28
N ILE A 269 1.84 -1.76 1.56
CA ILE A 269 2.84 -0.68 1.58
C ILE A 269 2.56 0.29 0.43
N PRO A 270 2.41 1.60 0.69
CA PRO A 270 2.19 2.59 -0.36
C PRO A 270 3.35 2.66 -1.35
N LEU A 271 3.05 2.85 -2.62
CA LEU A 271 4.04 2.91 -3.69
C LEU A 271 4.49 4.35 -3.94
N HIS A 272 5.80 4.54 -4.06
CA HIS A 272 6.41 5.84 -4.33
C HIS A 272 5.96 6.39 -5.68
N GLY A 273 5.65 7.69 -5.73
CA GLY A 273 5.28 8.37 -6.97
C GLY A 273 3.91 8.02 -7.57
N LEU A 274 3.15 7.10 -6.96
CA LEU A 274 1.83 6.66 -7.44
C LEU A 274 0.65 7.25 -6.67
N PHE A 275 0.87 8.23 -5.78
CA PHE A 275 -0.22 8.99 -5.17
C PHE A 275 -0.39 10.33 -5.85
N CYS A 276 -1.63 10.80 -5.96
CA CYS A 276 -1.95 12.11 -6.50
C CYS A 276 -3.23 12.69 -5.91
N ASP A 277 -3.29 14.02 -5.90
CA ASP A 277 -4.46 14.76 -5.49
C ASP A 277 -5.54 14.74 -6.58
N MET A 278 -6.78 14.46 -6.17
CA MET A 278 -7.94 14.52 -7.05
C MET A 278 -8.39 15.97 -7.24
N ARG A 279 -7.81 16.66 -8.22
CA ARG A 279 -8.15 18.06 -8.59
C ARG A 279 -9.52 18.24 -9.28
N THR A 280 -10.19 17.13 -9.55
CA THR A 280 -11.56 17.02 -10.04
C THR A 280 -12.20 15.81 -9.35
N PRO A 281 -13.51 15.57 -9.46
CA PRO A 281 -14.11 14.31 -9.04
C PRO A 281 -13.34 13.10 -9.61
N GLU A 282 -13.48 11.93 -8.99
CA GLU A 282 -12.76 10.72 -9.41
C GLU A 282 -12.99 10.41 -10.90
N GLN A 283 -11.91 10.29 -11.66
CA GLN A 283 -11.91 10.08 -13.11
C GLN A 283 -10.96 8.95 -13.51
N PHE A 284 -11.25 8.27 -14.62
CA PHE A 284 -10.34 7.27 -15.19
C PHE A 284 -8.92 7.80 -15.44
N ALA A 285 -8.77 9.09 -15.76
CA ALA A 285 -7.49 9.70 -16.06
C ALA A 285 -6.46 9.53 -14.93
N TYR A 286 -6.88 9.58 -13.66
CA TYR A 286 -5.97 9.35 -12.52
C TYR A 286 -5.35 7.96 -12.58
N TYR A 287 -6.19 6.95 -12.74
CA TYR A 287 -5.77 5.55 -12.84
C TYR A 287 -4.93 5.31 -14.09
N LEU A 288 -5.30 5.86 -15.25
CA LEU A 288 -4.49 5.73 -16.47
C LEU A 288 -3.08 6.32 -16.29
N PHE A 289 -2.94 7.46 -15.63
CA PHE A 289 -1.62 8.05 -15.36
C PHE A 289 -0.82 7.23 -14.34
N MET A 290 -1.47 6.65 -13.33
CA MET A 290 -0.82 5.71 -12.40
C MET A 290 -0.34 4.45 -13.12
N LEU A 291 -1.19 3.82 -13.94
CA LEU A 291 -0.85 2.60 -14.68
C LEU A 291 0.25 2.84 -15.72
N ASP A 292 0.21 3.98 -16.42
CA ASP A 292 1.26 4.42 -17.34
C ASP A 292 2.62 4.55 -16.62
N HIS A 293 2.65 5.18 -15.45
CA HIS A 293 3.88 5.28 -14.66
C HIS A 293 4.34 3.91 -14.13
N LEU A 294 3.40 3.11 -13.63
CA LEU A 294 3.66 1.76 -13.10
C LEU A 294 4.35 0.87 -14.13
N VAL A 295 3.80 0.72 -15.34
CA VAL A 295 4.38 -0.18 -16.35
C VAL A 295 5.72 0.30 -16.90
N GLN A 296 5.98 1.62 -16.87
CA GLN A 296 7.28 2.15 -17.26
C GLN A 296 8.37 1.89 -16.22
N GLN A 297 8.03 1.93 -14.93
CA GLN A 297 9.00 1.71 -13.85
C GLN A 297 9.13 0.23 -13.46
N ARG A 298 8.04 -0.53 -13.57
CA ARG A 298 7.92 -1.92 -13.11
C ARG A 298 7.12 -2.76 -14.11
N PRO A 299 7.69 -3.05 -15.30
CA PRO A 299 7.03 -3.85 -16.35
C PRO A 299 6.77 -5.31 -15.95
N ASP A 300 7.37 -5.76 -14.85
CA ASP A 300 7.15 -7.07 -14.24
C ASP A 300 5.85 -7.15 -13.42
N VAL A 301 5.24 -6.00 -13.09
CA VAL A 301 3.90 -5.96 -12.48
C VAL A 301 2.85 -6.27 -13.54
N GLN A 302 2.15 -7.38 -13.38
CA GLN A 302 1.08 -7.80 -14.29
C GLN A 302 -0.32 -7.69 -13.68
N ASP A 303 -0.42 -7.80 -12.36
CA ASP A 303 -1.69 -7.88 -11.66
C ASP A 303 -2.02 -6.56 -10.97
N VAL A 304 -3.19 -6.02 -11.29
CA VAL A 304 -3.69 -4.76 -10.74
C VAL A 304 -5.11 -4.96 -10.25
N TYR A 305 -5.41 -4.43 -9.07
CA TYR A 305 -6.70 -4.52 -8.39
C TYR A 305 -7.32 -3.13 -8.30
N ILE A 306 -8.51 -2.94 -8.89
CA ILE A 306 -9.27 -1.67 -8.93
C ILE A 306 -10.76 -2.01 -8.79
N ASP A 307 -11.53 -1.24 -8.01
CA ASP A 307 -12.96 -1.47 -7.76
C ASP A 307 -13.81 -1.63 -9.03
N PHE A 308 -13.49 -0.86 -10.06
CA PHE A 308 -14.13 -0.91 -11.38
C PHE A 308 -13.19 -1.49 -12.44
N GLY A 309 -12.31 -2.43 -12.03
CA GLY A 309 -11.34 -3.13 -12.88
C GLY A 309 -11.95 -3.71 -14.16
N CYS A 310 -13.21 -4.15 -14.11
CA CYS A 310 -13.95 -4.67 -15.25
C CYS A 310 -14.17 -3.66 -16.39
N ARG A 311 -14.20 -2.35 -16.08
CA ARG A 311 -14.40 -1.26 -17.06
C ARG A 311 -13.09 -0.61 -17.48
N ILE A 312 -12.19 -0.37 -16.52
CA ILE A 312 -10.91 0.28 -16.83
C ILE A 312 -10.00 -0.61 -17.69
N ARG A 313 -10.17 -1.94 -17.66
CA ARG A 313 -9.38 -2.87 -18.49
C ARG A 313 -9.42 -2.54 -19.99
N SER A 314 -10.61 -2.41 -20.57
CA SER A 314 -10.77 -2.04 -21.98
C SER A 314 -10.27 -0.62 -22.25
N THR A 315 -10.44 0.27 -21.28
CA THR A 315 -9.94 1.65 -21.35
C THR A 315 -8.41 1.69 -21.36
N TRP A 316 -7.76 0.84 -20.58
CA TRP A 316 -6.30 0.69 -20.55
C TRP A 316 -5.77 0.14 -21.88
N GLU A 317 -6.44 -0.85 -22.48
CA GLU A 317 -6.06 -1.36 -23.81
C GLU A 317 -6.09 -0.26 -24.88
N ARG A 318 -7.14 0.57 -24.89
CA ARG A 318 -7.23 1.76 -25.75
C ARG A 318 -6.14 2.77 -25.45
N TYR A 319 -5.84 2.99 -24.17
CA TYR A 319 -4.79 3.88 -23.75
C TYR A 319 -3.43 3.43 -24.29
N VAL A 320 -3.07 2.16 -24.11
CA VAL A 320 -1.83 1.56 -24.63
C VAL A 320 -1.77 1.72 -26.15
N ALA A 321 -2.85 1.45 -26.88
CA ALA A 321 -2.90 1.63 -28.33
C ALA A 321 -2.64 3.10 -28.76
N ALA A 322 -3.09 4.08 -27.97
CA ALA A 322 -2.85 5.51 -28.21
C ALA A 322 -1.47 6.01 -27.73
N HIS A 323 -0.71 5.18 -27.03
CA HIS A 323 0.57 5.53 -26.39
C HIS A 323 1.66 4.53 -26.80
N PRO A 324 2.11 4.57 -28.08
CA PRO A 324 3.07 3.60 -28.61
C PRO A 324 4.47 3.66 -27.97
N GLN A 325 4.74 4.67 -27.14
CA GLN A 325 5.96 4.78 -26.34
C GLN A 325 5.95 3.89 -25.10
N LEU A 326 4.81 3.32 -24.70
CA LEU A 326 4.74 2.38 -23.59
C LEU A 326 5.41 1.04 -23.97
N PRO A 327 5.99 0.32 -22.98
CA PRO A 327 6.62 -0.97 -23.23
C PRO A 327 5.61 -1.98 -23.80
N ALA A 328 6.09 -2.93 -24.61
CA ALA A 328 5.25 -3.98 -25.19
C ALA A 328 4.63 -4.89 -24.09
N GLU A 329 5.28 -4.92 -22.93
CA GLU A 329 4.94 -5.63 -21.71
C GLU A 329 3.86 -4.89 -20.88
N ALA A 330 3.32 -3.75 -21.33
CA ALA A 330 2.25 -2.99 -20.66
C ALA A 330 0.89 -3.72 -20.58
N LYS A 331 0.87 -5.05 -20.75
CA LYS A 331 -0.31 -5.90 -20.61
C LYS A 331 -0.57 -6.14 -19.12
N LEU A 332 -1.58 -5.45 -18.62
CA LEU A 332 -2.04 -5.60 -17.24
C LEU A 332 -3.29 -6.48 -17.19
N ARG A 333 -3.28 -7.45 -16.28
CA ARG A 333 -4.48 -8.14 -15.80
C ARG A 333 -5.12 -7.28 -14.72
N ILE A 334 -6.04 -6.43 -15.14
CA ILE A 334 -6.77 -5.52 -14.24
C ILE A 334 -8.04 -6.19 -13.73
N MET A 335 -8.13 -6.37 -12.42
CA MET A 335 -9.11 -7.17 -11.72
C MET A 335 -9.95 -6.31 -10.77
N VAL A 336 -11.15 -6.78 -10.48
CA VAL A 336 -12.03 -6.24 -9.44
C VAL A 336 -11.63 -6.83 -8.09
N ASN A 337 -11.58 -5.97 -7.09
CA ASN A 337 -11.26 -6.32 -5.71
C ASN A 337 -12.31 -7.28 -5.13
N TRP A 338 -11.97 -8.08 -4.13
CA TRP A 338 -12.87 -9.12 -3.65
C TRP A 338 -14.10 -8.55 -2.94
N MET A 339 -13.94 -7.64 -1.99
CA MET A 339 -15.06 -7.04 -1.26
C MET A 339 -15.91 -6.20 -2.20
N HIS A 340 -15.29 -5.33 -3.00
CA HIS A 340 -16.00 -4.50 -3.97
C HIS A 340 -16.64 -5.28 -5.11
N GLY A 341 -16.17 -6.50 -5.38
CA GLY A 341 -16.81 -7.45 -6.29
C GLY A 341 -18.28 -7.68 -5.96
N SER A 342 -18.68 -7.62 -4.68
CA SER A 342 -20.09 -7.77 -4.28
C SER A 342 -21.01 -6.67 -4.85
N GLY A 343 -20.47 -5.51 -5.24
CA GLY A 343 -21.19 -4.44 -5.93
C GLY A 343 -21.33 -4.64 -7.45
N HIS A 344 -20.82 -5.73 -8.01
CA HIS A 344 -20.91 -6.07 -9.45
C HIS A 344 -21.87 -7.23 -9.70
N ASP A 345 -22.36 -7.36 -10.92
CA ASP A 345 -23.20 -8.50 -11.31
C ASP A 345 -22.43 -9.82 -11.20
N VAL A 346 -23.13 -10.91 -10.88
CA VAL A 346 -22.51 -12.25 -10.69
C VAL A 346 -21.65 -12.65 -11.89
N ALA A 347 -22.10 -12.40 -13.12
CA ALA A 347 -21.33 -12.69 -14.33
C ALA A 347 -20.02 -11.88 -14.38
N CYS A 348 -20.05 -10.61 -13.99
CA CYS A 348 -18.87 -9.76 -13.88
C CYS A 348 -17.94 -10.28 -12.79
N GLN A 349 -18.47 -10.63 -11.61
CA GLN A 349 -17.67 -11.19 -10.52
C GLN A 349 -16.90 -12.42 -10.96
N LEU A 350 -17.59 -13.41 -11.55
CA LEU A 350 -16.98 -14.66 -11.99
C LEU A 350 -15.88 -14.47 -13.04
N THR A 351 -15.96 -13.40 -13.85
CA THR A 351 -15.01 -13.13 -14.94
C THR A 351 -13.88 -12.19 -14.52
N ASN A 352 -14.18 -11.21 -13.65
CA ASN A 352 -13.33 -10.05 -13.43
C ASN A 352 -12.86 -9.89 -11.99
N CYS A 353 -13.35 -10.68 -11.03
CA CYS A 353 -12.84 -10.62 -9.66
C CYS A 353 -11.58 -11.47 -9.50
N GLY A 354 -10.55 -10.91 -8.86
CA GLY A 354 -9.29 -11.63 -8.58
C GLY A 354 -9.47 -12.90 -7.74
N ARG A 355 -10.59 -13.01 -7.00
CA ARG A 355 -10.97 -14.24 -6.28
C ARG A 355 -11.20 -15.45 -7.20
N TYR A 356 -11.73 -15.22 -8.40
CA TYR A 356 -12.14 -16.27 -9.33
C TYR A 356 -11.22 -16.40 -10.54
N MET A 357 -10.31 -15.45 -10.75
CA MET A 357 -9.34 -15.52 -11.84
C MET A 357 -8.21 -16.50 -11.55
N GLU A 358 -8.00 -17.39 -12.52
CA GLU A 358 -6.90 -18.33 -12.50
C GLU A 358 -5.54 -17.61 -12.45
N GLY A 359 -4.60 -18.11 -11.65
CA GLY A 359 -3.28 -17.51 -11.51
C GLY A 359 -3.24 -16.20 -10.71
N ALA A 360 -4.35 -15.71 -10.17
CA ALA A 360 -4.37 -14.51 -9.30
C ALA A 360 -4.09 -14.83 -7.81
N GLY A 361 -3.79 -16.10 -7.49
CA GLY A 361 -3.39 -16.52 -6.13
C GLY A 361 -4.45 -16.32 -5.04
N ARG A 362 -5.72 -16.13 -5.41
CA ARG A 362 -6.79 -15.65 -4.51
C ARG A 362 -6.48 -14.30 -3.85
N GLY A 363 -5.77 -13.43 -4.57
CA GLY A 363 -5.50 -12.07 -4.10
C GLY A 363 -6.79 -11.33 -3.76
N ILE A 364 -6.78 -10.68 -2.60
CA ILE A 364 -7.95 -9.96 -2.04
C ILE A 364 -8.15 -8.63 -2.78
N GLY A 365 -7.07 -7.90 -3.09
CA GLY A 365 -7.12 -6.63 -3.80
C GLY A 365 -7.58 -5.43 -2.97
N GLU A 366 -7.87 -5.62 -1.68
CA GLU A 366 -8.42 -4.58 -0.77
C GLU A 366 -7.33 -3.86 0.04
N GLN A 367 -6.06 -4.03 -0.30
CA GLN A 367 -4.94 -3.46 0.46
C GLN A 367 -5.01 -1.94 0.55
N ILE A 368 -5.39 -1.26 -0.54
CA ILE A 368 -5.49 0.20 -0.55
C ILE A 368 -6.62 0.69 0.37
N GLU A 369 -7.70 -0.07 0.50
CA GLU A 369 -8.79 0.25 1.42
C GLU A 369 -8.41 0.03 2.89
N GLN A 370 -7.53 -0.92 3.18
CA GLN A 370 -6.92 -1.04 4.50
C GLN A 370 -6.10 0.21 4.83
N LEU A 371 -5.30 0.72 3.88
CA LEU A 371 -4.59 1.99 4.04
C LEU A 371 -5.57 3.14 4.33
N TRP A 372 -6.64 3.26 3.54
CA TRP A 372 -7.67 4.27 3.76
C TRP A 372 -8.37 4.13 5.11
N SER A 373 -8.56 2.90 5.62
CA SER A 373 -9.12 2.68 6.95
C SER A 373 -8.24 3.27 8.05
N MET A 374 -6.91 3.19 7.89
CA MET A 374 -5.94 3.73 8.85
C MET A 374 -5.87 5.25 8.78
N THR A 375 -5.99 5.86 7.59
CA THR A 375 -5.99 7.32 7.45
C THR A 375 -7.28 7.96 7.97
N LYS A 376 -8.39 7.20 8.06
CA LYS A 376 -9.67 7.64 8.62
C LYS A 376 -9.64 7.83 10.15
N VAL A 377 -8.66 7.28 10.89
CA VAL A 377 -8.64 7.27 12.38
C VAL A 377 -8.10 8.58 13.01
N GLY A 378 -7.65 9.56 12.21
CA GLY A 378 -7.11 10.84 12.72
C GLY A 378 -8.13 11.83 13.30
N GLY A 379 -9.42 11.47 13.35
CA GLY A 379 -10.51 12.33 13.83
C GLY A 379 -10.99 11.98 15.23
N VAL A 380 -10.10 11.89 16.22
CA VAL A 380 -10.51 11.91 17.64
C VAL A 380 -9.85 13.12 18.29
N GLY A 381 -10.54 14.25 18.20
CA GLY A 381 -10.32 15.43 19.05
C GLY A 381 -11.25 15.37 20.26
#